data_AF-W9EA49-F1
#
_entry.id   AF-W9EA49-F1
#
_cell.length_a   1.000
_cell.length_b   1.000
_cell.length_c   1.000
_cell.angle_alpha   90.00
_cell.angle_beta   90.00
_cell.angle_gamma   90.00
#
_symmetry.space_group_name_H-M   'P 1'
#
loop_
_entity.id
_entity.type
_entity.pdbx_description
1 polymer ?
#
loop_
_entity_poly.entity_id
_entity_poly.type
_entity_poly.pdbx_seq_one_letter_code
_entity_poly.pdbx_strand_id
1 'polypeptide(L)' 'MPRINWESPEIKVALEKTRAAYEQAPYREKHRAVEKEFVKYTGIWAAFHTIREHAKKKGIWIGGKK' A
#
# COMPACT_ATOMS: atom_id res chain seq x y z
N MET A 1 -14.64 1.96 -12.32
CA MET A 1 -13.64 2.01 -11.22
C MET A 1 -13.03 3.40 -11.19
N PRO A 2 -13.05 4.13 -10.07
CA PRO A 2 -12.39 5.43 -9.97
C PRO A 2 -10.89 5.25 -10.29
N ARG A 3 -10.36 6.10 -11.17
CA ARG A 3 -8.91 6.13 -11.45
C ARG A 3 -8.21 6.61 -10.18
N ILE A 4 -7.41 5.74 -9.57
CA ILE A 4 -6.57 6.13 -8.43
C ILE A 4 -5.58 7.18 -8.92
N ASN A 5 -5.67 8.39 -8.37
CA ASN A 5 -4.67 9.42 -8.62
C ASN A 5 -3.43 9.15 -7.76
N TRP A 6 -2.52 8.32 -8.28
CA TRP A 6 -1.31 7.91 -7.57
C TRP A 6 -0.39 9.08 -7.20
N GLU A 7 -0.55 10.26 -7.78
CA GLU A 7 0.24 11.45 -7.45
C GLU A 7 -0.32 12.22 -6.25
N SER A 8 -1.55 11.90 -5.81
CA SER A 8 -2.17 12.56 -4.66
C SER A 8 -1.30 12.44 -3.41
N PRO A 9 -1.15 13.53 -2.62
CA PRO A 9 -0.46 13.49 -1.34
C PRO A 9 -1.03 12.43 -0.39
N GLU A 10 -2.35 12.18 -0.43
CA GLU A 10 -3.01 11.16 0.37
C GLU A 10 -2.51 9.75 0.05
N ILE A 11 -2.24 9.47 -1.23
CA ILE A 11 -1.69 8.18 -1.66
C ILE A 11 -0.25 8.03 -1.18
N LYS A 12 0.56 9.10 -1.15
CA LYS A 12 1.92 9.03 -0.60
C LYS A 12 1.87 8.63 0.88
N VAL A 13 1.01 9.27 1.67
CA VAL A 13 0.82 8.94 3.09
C VAL A 13 0.29 7.51 3.24
N ALA A 14 -0.68 7.09 2.44
CA ALA A 14 -1.21 5.73 2.46
C ALA A 14 -0.11 4.69 2.15
N LEU A 15 0.78 4.95 1.18
CA LEU A 15 1.90 4.07 0.86
C LEU A 15 2.90 3.94 2.01
N GLU A 16 3.18 5.02 2.74
CA GLU A 16 4.03 4.94 3.94
C GLU A 16 3.37 4.17 5.08
N LYS A 17 2.07 4.38 5.30
CA LYS A 17 1.31 3.67 6.34
C LYS A 17 1.16 2.18 6.03
N THR A 18 0.92 1.84 4.77
CA THR A 18 0.83 0.45 4.32
C THR A 18 2.16 -0.28 4.42
N ARG A 19 3.29 0.41 4.21
CA ARG A 19 4.62 -0.16 4.51
C ARG A 19 4.73 -0.55 5.99
N ALA A 20 4.38 0.36 6.91
CA ALA A 20 4.42 0.07 8.34
C ALA A 20 3.49 -1.09 8.71
N ALA A 21 2.29 -1.14 8.12
CA ALA A 21 1.35 -2.25 8.29
C ALA A 21 1.92 -3.59 7.76
N TYR A 22 2.63 -3.57 6.63
CA TYR A 22 3.28 -4.76 6.06
C TYR A 22 4.41 -5.31 6.95
N GLU A 23 5.17 -4.42 7.61
CA GLU A 23 6.25 -4.82 8.52
C GLU A 23 5.71 -5.38 9.85
N GLN A 24 4.63 -4.80 10.37
CA GLN A 24 4.01 -5.23 11.63
C GLN A 24 3.10 -6.45 11.50
N ALA A 25 2.49 -6.67 10.32
CA ALA A 25 1.53 -7.77 10.14
C ALA A 25 2.21 -9.14 10.05
N PRO A 26 1.58 -10.21 10.58
CA PRO A 26 2.06 -11.58 10.43
C PRO A 26 2.08 -11.98 8.94
N TYR A 27 3.05 -12.80 8.53
CA TYR A 27 3.34 -13.12 7.11
C TYR A 27 2.10 -13.50 6.29
N ARG A 28 1.18 -14.27 6.88
CA ARG A 28 -0.07 -14.72 6.24
C ARG A 28 -1.09 -13.61 5.98
N GLU A 29 -1.00 -12.48 6.68
CA GLU A 29 -1.96 -11.38 6.61
C GLU A 29 -1.37 -10.09 6.04
N LYS A 30 -0.09 -10.08 5.67
CA LYS A 30 0.60 -8.89 5.17
C LYS A 30 -0.09 -8.23 3.97
N HIS A 31 -0.58 -9.04 3.02
CA HIS A 31 -1.30 -8.51 1.86
C HIS A 31 -2.60 -7.84 2.29
N ARG A 32 -3.38 -8.52 3.14
CA ARG A 32 -4.66 -8.04 3.64
C ARG A 32 -4.52 -6.79 4.51
N ALA A 33 -3.45 -6.71 5.31
CA ALA A 33 -3.12 -5.55 6.13
C ALA A 33 -2.79 -4.32 5.25
N VAL A 34 -1.99 -4.50 4.20
CA VAL A 34 -1.70 -3.44 3.22
C VAL A 34 -2.98 -2.97 2.53
N GLU A 35 -3.79 -3.89 2.01
CA GLU A 35 -5.03 -3.53 1.31
C GLU A 35 -6.01 -2.80 2.23
N LYS A 36 -6.19 -3.29 3.46
CA LYS A 36 -7.08 -2.68 4.45
C LYS A 36 -6.61 -1.29 4.86
N GLU A 37 -5.31 -1.13 5.14
CA GLU A 37 -4.76 0.17 5.53
C GLU A 37 -4.83 1.16 4.36
N PHE A 38 -4.55 0.71 3.13
CA PHE A 38 -4.66 1.55 1.94
C PHE A 38 -6.08 2.08 1.73
N VAL A 39 -7.08 1.19 1.82
CA VAL A 39 -8.50 1.56 1.73
C VAL A 39 -8.89 2.54 2.83
N LYS A 40 -8.38 2.34 4.05
CA LYS A 40 -8.69 3.20 5.20
C LYS A 40 -8.24 4.65 4.98
N TYR A 41 -7.10 4.86 4.33
CA TYR A 41 -6.58 6.20 4.06
C TYR A 41 -7.10 6.82 2.75
N THR A 42 -7.38 6.00 1.74
CA THR A 42 -7.71 6.50 0.39
C THR A 42 -9.20 6.39 0.05
N GLY A 43 -9.96 5.60 0.82
CA GLY A 43 -11.34 5.22 0.49
C GLY A 43 -11.45 4.32 -0.75
N ILE A 44 -10.33 3.98 -1.39
CA ILE A 44 -10.31 3.23 -2.65
C ILE A 44 -9.70 1.85 -2.40
N TRP A 45 -10.42 0.84 -2.86
CA TRP A 45 -9.88 -0.51 -2.88
C TRP A 45 -8.88 -0.68 -4.03
N ALA A 46 -7.68 -1.14 -3.68
CA ALA A 46 -6.63 -1.50 -4.61
C ALA A 46 -5.97 -2.81 -4.15
N ALA A 47 -5.63 -3.67 -5.11
CA ALA A 47 -4.93 -4.91 -4.82
C ALA A 47 -3.51 -4.64 -4.32
N PHE A 48 -3.01 -5.49 -3.42
CA PHE A 48 -1.64 -5.42 -2.90
C PHE A 48 -0.59 -5.25 -4.00
N HIS A 49 -0.70 -6.02 -5.10
CA HIS A 49 0.24 -5.96 -6.22
C HIS A 49 0.31 -4.56 -6.85
N THR A 50 -0.83 -3.91 -7.07
CA THR A 50 -0.90 -2.56 -7.63
C THR A 50 -0.26 -1.54 -6.69
N ILE A 51 -0.58 -1.63 -5.40
CA ILE A 51 0.00 -0.77 -4.35
C ILE A 51 1.52 -0.94 -4.32
N ARG A 52 2.00 -2.19 -4.33
CA ARG A 52 3.43 -2.54 -4.31
C ARG A 52 4.18 -2.02 -5.53
N GLU A 53 3.62 -2.17 -6.73
CA GLU A 53 4.27 -1.66 -7.95
C GLU A 53 4.41 -0.14 -7.93
N HIS A 54 3.39 0.58 -7.48
CA HIS A 54 3.44 2.03 -7.34
C HIS A 54 4.36 2.48 -6.21
N ALA A 55 4.38 1.77 -5.09
CA ALA A 55 5.32 2.00 -4.00
C ALA A 55 6.77 1.88 -4.51
N LYS A 56 7.07 0.80 -5.25
CA LYS A 56 8.40 0.55 -5.84
C LYS A 56 8.82 1.66 -6.79
N LYS A 57 7.93 2.15 -7.66
CA LYS A 57 8.20 3.28 -8.56
C LYS A 57 8.52 4.58 -7.81
N LYS A 58 7.98 4.75 -6.59
CA LYS A 58 8.23 5.90 -5.71
C LYS A 58 9.40 5.71 -4.73
N GLY A 59 10.12 4.60 -4.80
CA GLY A 59 11.21 4.28 -3.86
C GLY A 59 10.74 3.79 -2.48
N ILE A 60 9.44 3.58 -2.28
CA ILE A 60 8.86 3.03 -1.05
C ILE A 60 8.80 1.51 -1.20
N TRP A 61 9.62 0.79 -0.45
CA TRP A 61 9.68 -0.66 -0.55
C TRP A 61 8.62 -1.34 0.34
N ILE A 62 7.73 -2.13 -0.27
CA ILE A 62 6.70 -2.93 0.41
C ILE A 62 6.80 -4.38 -0.11
N GLY A 63 7.45 -5.26 0.65
CA GLY A 63 7.64 -6.68 0.26
C GLY A 63 8.91 -7.32 0.83
N GLY A 64 8.84 -8.50 1.44
CA GLY A 64 10.05 -9.33 1.65
C GLY A 64 10.60 -9.80 0.29
N LYS A 65 11.90 -9.88 0.01
CA LYS A 65 13.13 -10.00 0.79
C LYS A 65 14.14 -8.96 0.24
N LYS A 66 15.02 -8.43 1.09
CA LYS A 66 16.18 -7.62 0.70
C LYS A 66 17.10 -8.41 -0.22
#